data_AF-A0A830FWF0-F1
#
_entry.id   AF-A0A830FWF0-F1
#
_cell.length_a   1.000
_cell.length_b   1.000
_cell.length_c   1.000
_cell.angle_alpha   90.00
_cell.angle_beta   90.00
_cell.angle_gamma   90.00
#
_symmetry.space_group_name_H-M   'P 1'
#
loop_
_entity.id
_entity.type
_entity.pdbx_description
1 polymer ?
#
loop_
_entity_poly.entity_id
_entity_poly.type
_entity_poly.pdbx_seq_one_letter_code
_entity_poly.pdbx_strand_id
1 'polypeptide(L)'
;MTDDWRDDDIDAVLRVLSQGGLGVSPAGIAANADALLDEHLSITDVEAALDALAERDIVETLDSDASGAYYRLTDHGRDYVDAEFAANAFGYVD
;
A
#
# COMPACT_ATOMS: atom_id res chain seq x y z
N MET A 1 -11.02 -8.70 -12.89
CA MET A 1 -11.98 -7.60 -12.72
C MET A 1 -11.13 -6.46 -12.20
N THR A 2 -11.03 -5.34 -12.91
CA THR A 2 -10.37 -4.17 -12.32
C THR A 2 -11.31 -3.68 -11.24
N ASP A 3 -10.91 -3.87 -9.99
CA ASP A 3 -11.62 -3.35 -8.84
C ASP A 3 -11.76 -1.83 -9.00
N ASP A 4 -13.00 -1.33 -9.04
CA ASP A 4 -13.34 0.09 -9.30
C ASP A 4 -12.74 1.07 -8.27
N TRP A 5 -12.24 0.53 -7.16
CA TRP A 5 -11.61 1.28 -6.09
C TRP A 5 -10.09 1.42 -6.24
N ARG A 6 -9.49 0.78 -7.24
CA ARG A 6 -8.04 0.71 -7.41
C ARG A 6 -7.59 1.75 -8.43
N ASP A 7 -6.66 2.61 -8.02
CA ASP A 7 -5.94 3.56 -8.87
C ASP A 7 -4.43 3.40 -8.69
N ASP A 8 -3.66 4.18 -9.45
CA ASP A 8 -2.20 4.12 -9.46
C ASP A 8 -1.61 4.47 -8.08
N ASP A 9 -2.25 5.38 -7.34
CA ASP A 9 -1.83 5.81 -6.00
C ASP A 9 -1.98 4.67 -4.99
N ILE A 10 -3.14 4.00 -5.01
CA ILE A 10 -3.41 2.82 -4.18
C ILE A 10 -2.45 1.69 -4.51
N ASP A 11 -2.17 1.46 -5.79
CA ASP A 11 -1.22 0.42 -6.21
C ASP A 11 0.20 0.72 -5.74
N ALA A 12 0.63 1.97 -5.81
CA ALA A 12 1.92 2.41 -5.28
C ALA A 12 2.01 2.22 -3.76
N VAL A 13 0.97 2.62 -3.00
CA VAL A 13 0.89 2.42 -1.55
C VAL A 13 0.96 0.93 -1.19
N LEU A 14 0.19 0.08 -1.88
CA LEU A 14 0.22 -1.37 -1.66
C LEU A 14 1.59 -1.98 -1.95
N ARG A 15 2.25 -1.58 -3.05
CA ARG A 15 3.60 -2.04 -3.37
C ARG A 15 4.61 -1.63 -2.30
N VAL A 16 4.54 -0.42 -1.79
CA VAL A 16 5.43 0.03 -0.70
C VAL A 16 5.18 -0.78 0.57
N LEU A 17 3.92 -0.92 0.98
CA LEU A 17 3.57 -1.65 2.21
C LEU A 17 3.90 -3.15 2.11
N SER A 18 3.76 -3.76 0.93
CA SER A 18 4.10 -5.17 0.72
C SER A 18 5.59 -5.50 0.89
N GLN A 19 6.45 -4.52 0.65
CA GLN A 19 7.90 -4.69 0.81
C GLN A 19 8.33 -4.60 2.29
N GLY A 20 7.49 -4.00 3.15
CA GLY A 20 7.78 -3.77 4.56
C GLY A 20 7.02 -4.72 5.49
N GLY A 21 7.74 -5.44 6.35
CA GLY A 21 7.13 -6.20 7.45
C GLY A 21 6.73 -5.36 8.67
N LEU A 22 6.95 -4.05 8.62
CA LEU A 22 6.77 -3.10 9.73
C LEU A 22 5.84 -1.96 9.32
N GLY A 23 5.26 -1.27 10.30
CA GLY A 23 4.44 -0.08 10.06
C GLY A 23 5.23 1.05 9.43
N VAL A 24 4.64 1.72 8.44
CA VAL A 24 5.22 2.87 7.74
C VAL A 24 4.28 4.06 7.86
N SER A 25 4.83 5.26 8.09
CA SER A 25 4.05 6.49 8.14
C SER A 25 3.69 6.97 6.73
N PRO A 26 2.65 7.82 6.54
CA PRO A 26 2.29 8.35 5.23
C PRO A 26 3.45 9.04 4.49
N ALA A 27 4.24 9.84 5.21
CA ALA A 27 5.44 10.47 4.64
C ALA A 27 6.52 9.46 4.23
N GLY A 28 6.67 8.38 5.01
CA GLY A 28 7.55 7.28 4.65
C GLY A 28 7.08 6.55 3.40
N ILE A 29 5.77 6.36 3.25
CA ILE A 29 5.18 5.71 2.07
C ILE A 29 5.43 6.56 0.82
N ALA A 30 5.12 7.87 0.87
CA ALA A 30 5.37 8.79 -0.24
C ALA A 30 6.85 8.80 -0.66
N ALA A 31 7.77 8.85 0.30
CA ALA A 31 9.21 8.83 0.01
C ALA A 31 9.68 7.50 -0.61
N ASN A 32 9.09 6.37 -0.22
CA ASN A 32 9.41 5.08 -0.82
C ASN A 32 8.78 4.91 -2.21
N ALA A 33 7.57 5.43 -2.43
CA ALA A 33 6.95 5.43 -3.76
C ALA A 33 7.81 6.21 -4.77
N ASP A 34 8.27 7.40 -4.37
CA ASP A 34 9.21 8.22 -5.16
C ASP A 34 10.52 7.47 -5.45
N ALA A 35 11.16 6.93 -4.40
CA ALA A 35 12.48 6.33 -4.53
C ALA A 35 12.52 4.95 -5.20
N LEU A 36 11.45 4.15 -5.06
CA LEU A 36 11.45 2.74 -5.49
C LEU A 36 10.57 2.50 -6.71
N LEU A 37 9.54 3.32 -6.92
CA LEU A 37 8.55 3.11 -7.97
C LEU A 37 8.54 4.22 -9.02
N ASP A 38 9.29 5.32 -8.82
CA ASP A 38 9.24 6.54 -9.65
C ASP A 38 7.83 7.18 -9.65
N GLU A 39 7.08 6.98 -8.54
CA GLU A 39 5.71 7.49 -8.35
C GLU A 39 5.69 8.64 -7.35
N HIS A 40 5.31 9.83 -7.83
CA HIS A 40 5.33 11.06 -7.03
C HIS A 40 4.00 11.31 -6.31
N LEU A 41 3.83 10.68 -5.15
CA LEU A 41 2.64 10.88 -4.31
C LEU A 41 2.83 12.02 -3.32
N SER A 42 1.81 12.88 -3.17
CA SER A 42 1.73 13.76 -2.01
C SER A 42 1.32 12.96 -0.76
N ILE A 43 1.58 13.52 0.43
CA ILE A 43 1.11 12.90 1.68
C ILE A 43 -0.42 12.75 1.68
N THR A 44 -1.14 13.72 1.11
CA THR A 44 -2.61 13.68 1.01
C THR A 44 -3.09 12.53 0.12
N ASP A 45 -2.40 12.25 -0.99
CA ASP A 45 -2.76 11.15 -1.89
C ASP A 45 -2.56 9.80 -1.19
N VAL A 46 -1.44 9.68 -0.45
CA VAL A 46 -1.18 8.51 0.40
C VAL A 46 -2.24 8.33 1.48
N GLU A 47 -2.64 9.40 2.17
CA GLU A 47 -3.68 9.32 3.21
C GLU A 47 -5.04 8.91 2.62
N ALA A 48 -5.42 9.46 1.46
CA ALA A 48 -6.65 9.05 0.78
C ALA A 48 -6.64 7.58 0.34
N ALA A 49 -5.50 7.11 -0.18
CA ALA A 49 -5.30 5.70 -0.53
C ALA A 49 -5.37 4.79 0.70
N LEU A 50 -4.75 5.20 1.81
CA LEU A 50 -4.79 4.45 3.08
C LEU A 50 -6.21 4.38 3.66
N ASP A 51 -7.00 5.45 3.57
CA ASP A 51 -8.40 5.45 4.00
C ASP A 51 -9.22 4.46 3.16
N ALA A 52 -9.07 4.48 1.83
CA ALA A 52 -9.74 3.53 0.95
C ALA A 52 -9.34 2.07 1.24
N LEU A 53 -8.08 1.82 1.54
CA LEU A 53 -7.59 0.49 1.92
C LEU A 53 -8.10 0.06 3.31
N ALA A 54 -8.22 0.99 4.26
CA ALA A 54 -8.72 0.73 5.60
C ALA A 54 -10.21 0.35 5.61
N GLU A 55 -11.03 1.02 4.77
CA GLU A 55 -12.45 0.66 4.57
C GLU A 55 -12.66 -0.79 4.11
N ARG A 56 -11.61 -1.39 3.54
CA ARG A 56 -11.59 -2.75 2.98
C ARG A 56 -10.85 -3.76 3.85
N ASP A 57 -10.42 -3.36 5.05
CA ASP A 57 -9.62 -4.20 5.95
C ASP A 57 -8.29 -4.68 5.33
N ILE A 58 -7.72 -3.92 4.39
CA ILE A 58 -6.45 -4.25 3.74
C ILE A 58 -5.26 -3.71 4.56
N VAL A 59 -5.43 -2.53 5.17
CA VAL A 59 -4.42 -1.93 6.05
C VAL A 59 -4.98 -1.70 7.45
N GLU A 60 -4.10 -1.75 8.44
CA GLU A 60 -4.40 -1.40 9.83
C GLU A 60 -3.44 -0.30 10.33
N THR A 61 -3.95 0.55 11.21
CA THR A 61 -3.16 1.56 11.94
C THR A 61 -2.59 0.95 13.22
N LEU A 62 -1.28 1.11 13.44
CA LEU A 62 -0.58 0.50 14.59
C LEU A 62 -0.43 1.40 15.80
N ASP A 63 -0.38 2.71 15.60
CA ASP A 63 -0.19 3.67 16.68
C ASP A 63 -1.00 4.93 16.39
N SER A 64 -1.91 5.28 17.30
CA SER A 64 -2.77 6.45 17.20
C SER A 64 -2.37 7.54 18.21
N ASP A 65 -1.36 7.30 19.05
CA ASP A 65 -0.93 8.24 20.07
C ASP A 65 0.17 9.18 19.57
N ALA A 66 -0.18 10.47 19.43
CA ALA A 66 0.62 11.71 19.36
C ALA A 66 1.85 11.83 18.41
N SER A 67 2.44 10.73 17.92
CA SER A 67 3.70 10.68 17.18
C SER A 67 3.50 10.47 15.67
N GLY A 68 2.25 10.36 15.23
CA GLY A 68 1.84 10.12 13.85
C GLY A 68 1.43 8.67 13.61
N ALA A 69 0.44 8.49 12.74
CA ALA A 69 -0.10 7.17 12.41
C ALA A 69 0.90 6.36 11.55
N TYR A 70 1.04 5.08 11.89
CA TYR A 70 1.78 4.09 11.10
C TYR A 70 0.82 3.04 10.58
N TYR A 71 1.04 2.61 9.34
CA TYR A 71 0.17 1.70 8.63
C TYR A 71 0.94 0.46 8.19
N ARG A 72 0.30 -0.71 8.28
CA ARG A 72 0.79 -1.96 7.69
C ARG A 72 -0.35 -2.72 7.04
N LEU A 73 -0.02 -3.70 6.22
CA LEU A 73 -1.00 -4.67 5.72
C LEU A 73 -1.56 -5.51 6.88
N THR A 74 -2.87 -5.74 6.87
CA THR A 74 -3.51 -6.80 7.67
C THR A 74 -3.12 -8.18 7.13
N ASP A 75 -3.55 -9.26 7.78
CA ASP A 75 -3.44 -10.60 7.19
C ASP A 75 -4.23 -10.69 5.87
N HIS A 76 -5.44 -10.12 5.83
CA HIS A 76 -6.25 -10.07 4.61
C HIS A 76 -5.56 -9.29 3.49
N GLY A 77 -4.95 -8.14 3.83
CA GLY A 77 -4.21 -7.32 2.87
C GLY A 77 -2.96 -8.00 2.33
N ARG A 78 -2.26 -8.80 3.15
CA ARG A 78 -1.13 -9.62 2.70
C ARG A 78 -1.59 -10.65 1.67
N ASP A 79 -2.65 -11.40 1.97
CA ASP A 79 -3.21 -12.39 1.04
C ASP A 79 -3.67 -11.74 -0.27
N TYR A 80 -4.28 -10.55 -0.19
CA TYR A 80 -4.71 -9.77 -1.35
C TYR A 80 -3.53 -9.38 -2.24
N VAL A 81 -2.50 -8.76 -1.65
CA VAL A 81 -1.29 -8.32 -2.35
C VAL A 81 -0.57 -9.51 -2.97
N ASP A 82 -0.47 -10.64 -2.27
CA ASP A 82 0.12 -11.86 -2.82
C ASP A 82 -0.66 -12.36 -4.03
N ALA A 83 -2.00 -12.40 -3.97
CA ALA A 83 -2.81 -12.81 -5.12
C ALA A 83 -2.63 -11.87 -6.32
N GLU A 84 -2.67 -10.55 -6.08
CA GLU A 84 -2.68 -9.54 -7.14
C GLU A 84 -1.28 -9.27 -7.73
N PHE A 85 -0.23 -9.25 -6.92
CA PHE A 85 1.13 -9.02 -7.39
C PHE A 85 1.89 -10.30 -7.72
N ALA A 86 1.59 -11.46 -7.12
CA ALA A 86 2.16 -12.72 -7.60
C ALA A 86 1.53 -13.16 -8.94
N ALA A 87 0.26 -12.82 -9.20
CA ALA A 87 -0.34 -13.02 -10.53
C ALA A 87 0.41 -12.24 -11.62
N ASN A 88 1.05 -11.12 -11.28
CA ASN A 88 1.90 -10.33 -12.17
C ASN A 88 3.38 -10.78 -12.19
N ALA A 89 3.80 -11.67 -11.29
CA ALA A 89 5.16 -12.20 -11.24
C ALA A 89 5.37 -13.42 -12.16
N PHE A 90 4.31 -14.13 -12.56
CA PHE A 90 4.40 -15.21 -13.54
C PHE A 90 4.36 -14.67 -14.98
N GLY A 91 5.45 -14.02 -15.37
CA GLY A 91 5.89 -14.07 -16.76
C GLY A 91 6.26 -15.50 -17.10
N TYR A 92 5.34 -16.25 -17.71
CA TYR A 92 5.71 -17.44 -18.48
C TYR A 92 6.70 -17.01 -19.56
N VAL A 93 7.96 -17.40 -19.41
CA VAL A 93 8.91 -17.46 -20.53
C VAL A 93 8.57 -18.76 -21.28
N ASP A 94 8.04 -18.63 -22.48
CA ASP A 94 8.07 -19.70 -23.50
C ASP A 94 9.47 -19.73 -24.14
#